data_AF-X1KLM3-F1
#
_entry.id   AF-X1KLM3-F1
#
_cell.length_a   1.000
_cell.length_b   1.000
_cell.length_c   1.000
_cell.angle_alpha   90.00
_cell.angle_beta   90.00
_cell.angle_gamma   90.00
#
_symmetry.space_group_name_H-M   'P 1'
#
loop_
_entity.id
_entity.type
_entity.pdbx_description
1 polymer ?
#
loop_
_entity_poly.entity_id
_entity_poly.type
_entity_poly.pdbx_seq_one_letter_code
_entity_poly.pdbx_strand_id
1 'polypeptide(L)'
;FIEQAEVENNERARVSFEYANEVEQIHHEHFEAAIKAFDAGQQLKDEPYFVCQVCGNTVAGEAPEKCPICGTPASKFRRVE
;
A
#
# COMPACT_ATOMS: atom_id res chain seq x y z
N PHE A 1 7.96 12.60 11.45
CA PHE A 1 7.74 13.36 10.19
C PHE A 1 6.32 13.92 10.10
N ILE A 2 5.27 13.14 10.38
CA ILE A 2 3.88 13.63 10.41
C ILE A 2 3.71 14.78 11.41
N GLU A 3 4.08 14.58 12.68
CA GLU A 3 4.00 15.62 13.74
C GLU A 3 4.76 16.90 13.36
N GLN A 4 5.94 16.77 12.75
CA GLN A 4 6.72 17.93 12.29
C GLN A 4 5.99 18.68 11.16
N ALA A 5 5.37 17.96 10.23
CA ALA A 5 4.59 18.57 9.15
C ALA A 5 3.35 19.30 9.67
N GLU A 6 2.73 18.82 10.76
CA GLU A 6 1.64 19.52 11.44
C GLU A 6 2.11 20.82 12.09
N VAL A 7 3.24 20.78 12.82
CA VAL A 7 3.84 21.98 13.43
C VAL A 7 4.18 23.03 12.36
N GLU A 8 4.69 22.59 11.22
CA GLU A 8 5.03 23.45 10.08
C GLU A 8 3.81 23.91 9.25
N ASN A 9 2.59 23.44 9.56
CA ASN A 9 1.39 23.63 8.74
C ASN A 9 1.59 23.21 7.26
N ASN A 10 2.41 22.20 7.02
CA ASN A 10 2.71 21.66 5.70
C ASN A 10 1.80 20.47 5.38
N GLU A 11 0.57 20.79 4.97
CA GLU A 11 -0.47 19.79 4.73
C GLU A 11 -0.08 18.73 3.69
N ARG A 12 0.62 19.13 2.63
CA ARG A 12 1.07 18.20 1.58
C ARG A 12 2.05 17.18 2.14
N ALA A 13 2.98 17.61 3.00
CA ALA A 13 3.92 16.71 3.65
C ALA A 13 3.19 15.77 4.62
N ARG A 14 2.30 16.30 5.45
CA ARG A 14 1.51 15.52 6.41
C ARG A 14 0.77 14.37 5.73
N VAL A 15 -0.03 14.68 4.70
CA VAL A 15 -0.80 13.68 3.94
C VAL A 15 0.11 12.66 3.26
N SER A 16 1.24 13.09 2.69
CA SER A 16 2.18 12.17 2.05
C SER A 16 2.77 11.17 3.05
N PHE A 17 3.12 11.63 4.25
CA PHE A 17 3.66 10.77 5.30
C PHE A 17 2.61 9.85 5.92
N GLU A 18 1.36 10.31 6.07
CA GLU A 18 0.26 9.46 6.54
C GLU A 18 -0.02 8.32 5.55
N TYR A 19 -0.12 8.63 4.26
CA TYR A 19 -0.29 7.62 3.22
C TYR A 19 0.85 6.61 3.22
N ALA A 20 2.10 7.06 3.27
CA ALA A 20 3.24 6.16 3.36
C ALA A 20 3.16 5.29 4.61
N ASN A 21 2.89 5.87 5.78
CA ASN A 21 2.83 5.12 7.05
C ASN A 21 1.76 4.02 7.06
N GLU A 22 0.60 4.27 6.46
CA GLU A 22 -0.44 3.24 6.32
C GLU A 22 -0.06 2.18 5.28
N VAL A 23 0.51 2.58 4.14
CA VAL A 23 0.90 1.65 3.06
C VAL A 23 2.07 0.75 3.46
N GLU A 24 3.06 1.25 4.21
CA GLU A 24 4.19 0.43 4.63
C GLU A 24 3.78 -0.70 5.60
N GLN A 25 2.67 -0.55 6.32
CA GLN A 25 2.11 -1.66 7.12
C GLN A 25 1.60 -2.79 6.21
N ILE A 26 0.95 -2.45 5.10
CA ILE A 26 0.50 -3.43 4.10
C ILE A 26 1.70 -4.10 3.42
N HIS A 27 2.75 -3.35 3.10
CA HIS A 27 3.99 -3.95 2.59
C HIS A 27 4.60 -4.94 3.59
N HIS A 28 4.63 -4.57 4.88
CA HIS A 28 5.12 -5.45 5.93
C HIS A 28 4.32 -6.76 5.98
N GLU A 29 2.99 -6.70 5.94
CA GLU A 29 2.13 -7.89 5.92
C GLU A 29 2.40 -8.80 4.71
N HIS A 30 2.54 -8.21 3.51
CA HIS A 30 2.87 -8.98 2.29
C HIS A 30 4.21 -9.69 2.40
N PHE A 31 5.25 -8.99 2.88
CA PHE A 31 6.56 -9.60 3.04
C PHE A 31 6.58 -10.65 4.15
N GLU A 32 5.88 -10.41 5.26
CA GLU A 32 5.78 -11.40 6.34
C GLU A 32 5.07 -12.67 5.87
N ALA A 33 3.98 -12.53 5.11
CA ALA A 33 3.29 -13.66 4.49
C ALA A 33 4.20 -14.41 3.50
N ALA A 34 4.97 -13.68 2.69
CA ALA A 34 5.89 -14.27 1.73
C ALA A 34 7.02 -15.07 2.41
N ILE A 35 7.61 -14.53 3.48
CA ILE A 35 8.65 -15.20 4.27
C ILE A 35 8.08 -16.46 4.92
N LYS A 36 6.90 -16.38 5.57
CA LYS A 36 6.25 -17.55 6.18
C LYS A 36 5.99 -18.66 5.17
N ALA A 37 5.54 -18.33 3.97
CA ALA A 37 5.32 -19.31 2.91
C ALA A 37 6.64 -19.94 2.44
N PHE A 38 7.68 -19.12 2.24
CA PHE A 38 9.01 -19.58 1.84
C PHE A 38 9.61 -20.56 2.87
N ASP A 39 9.59 -20.20 4.15
CA ASP A 39 10.11 -21.04 5.24
C ASP A 39 9.35 -22.36 5.38
N ALA A 40 8.05 -22.35 5.07
CA ALA A 40 7.21 -23.54 5.05
C ALA A 40 7.37 -24.40 3.77
N GLY A 41 8.22 -23.99 2.83
CA GLY A 41 8.36 -24.64 1.52
C GLY A 41 7.10 -24.55 0.65
N GLN A 42 6.21 -23.59 0.94
CA GLN A 42 4.99 -23.34 0.19
C GLN A 42 5.29 -22.43 -0.99
N GLN A 43 4.66 -22.73 -2.12
CA GLN A 43 4.72 -21.86 -3.28
C GLN A 43 3.81 -20.65 -3.06
N LEU A 44 4.33 -19.45 -3.33
CA LEU A 44 3.52 -18.24 -3.33
C LEU A 44 2.44 -18.34 -4.42
N LYS A 45 1.28 -17.73 -4.16
CA LYS A 45 0.24 -17.60 -5.17
C LYS A 45 0.76 -16.73 -6.32
N ASP A 46 0.58 -17.23 -7.53
CA ASP A 46 0.82 -16.46 -8.74
C ASP A 46 -0.41 -15.59 -9.01
N GLU A 47 -0.46 -14.44 -8.35
CA GLU A 47 -1.53 -13.46 -8.48
C GLU A 47 -0.98 -12.07 -8.82
N PRO A 48 -1.69 -11.28 -9.64
CA PRO A 48 -1.24 -9.94 -9.98
C PRO A 48 -1.28 -9.02 -8.78
N TYR A 49 -0.36 -8.06 -8.74
CA TYR A 49 -0.43 -6.94 -7.80
C TYR A 49 -0.92 -5.68 -8.49
N PHE A 50 -1.60 -4.83 -7.73
CA PHE A 50 -2.10 -3.54 -8.17
C PHE A 50 -1.65 -2.45 -7.21
N VAL A 51 -1.17 -1.33 -7.75
CA VAL A 51 -0.68 -0.18 -6.98
C VAL A 51 -1.53 1.05 -7.25
N CYS A 52 -2.06 1.65 -6.18
CA CYS A 52 -2.78 2.92 -6.24
C CYS A 52 -1.84 4.05 -6.64
N GLN A 53 -2.14 4.73 -7.74
CA GLN A 53 -1.30 5.81 -8.28
C GLN A 53 -1.41 7.15 -7.53
N VAL A 54 -2.14 7.16 -6.40
CA VAL A 54 -2.35 8.35 -5.55
C VAL A 54 -1.57 8.23 -4.24
N CYS A 55 -1.71 7.11 -3.53
CA CYS A 55 -1.11 6.91 -2.22
C CYS A 55 -0.08 5.77 -2.16
N GLY A 56 0.04 4.94 -3.21
CA GLY A 56 0.97 3.81 -3.24
C GLY A 56 0.41 2.50 -2.69
N ASN A 57 -0.84 2.44 -2.22
CA ASN A 57 -1.42 1.21 -1.69
C ASN A 57 -1.28 0.02 -2.66
N THR A 58 -0.70 -1.09 -2.16
CA THR A 58 -0.40 -2.30 -2.92
C THR A 58 -1.34 -3.44 -2.51
N VAL A 59 -2.12 -3.94 -3.45
CA VAL A 59 -3.09 -5.04 -3.23
C VAL A 59 -2.83 -6.21 -4.17
N ALA A 60 -3.01 -7.43 -3.67
CA ALA A 60 -2.90 -8.66 -4.45
C ALA A 60 -4.26 -9.07 -5.04
N GLY A 61 -4.25 -9.73 -6.19
CA GLY A 61 -5.43 -10.33 -6.82
C GLY A 61 -6.28 -9.33 -7.61
N GLU A 62 -7.02 -8.45 -6.92
CA GLU A 62 -7.94 -7.48 -7.54
C GLU A 62 -7.89 -6.11 -6.85
N ALA A 63 -8.05 -5.05 -7.63
CA ALA A 63 -8.14 -3.69 -7.09
C ALA A 63 -9.53 -3.43 -6.47
N PRO A 64 -9.62 -2.89 -5.25
CA PRO A 64 -10.91 -2.59 -4.62
C PRO A 64 -11.63 -1.44 -5.32
N GLU A 65 -12.96 -1.39 -5.23
CA GLU A 65 -13.78 -0.31 -5.81
C GLU A 65 -13.32 1.09 -5.36
N LYS A 66 -12.90 1.20 -4.09
CA LYS A 66 -12.27 2.38 -3.50
C LYS A 66 -11.02 1.99 -2.74
N CYS A 67 -9.98 2.80 -2.89
CA CYS A 67 -8.75 2.64 -2.11
C CYS A 67 -9.05 2.86 -0.61
N PRO A 68 -8.72 1.91 0.27
CA PRO A 68 -8.98 2.04 1.70
C PRO A 68 -8.15 3.15 2.36
N ILE A 69 -7.01 3.53 1.76
CA ILE A 69 -6.10 4.54 2.30
C ILE A 69 -6.51 5.96 1.90
N CYS A 70 -6.80 6.20 0.61
CA CYS A 70 -7.04 7.55 0.08
C CYS A 70 -8.44 7.76 -0.54
N GLY A 71 -9.29 6.74 -0.56
CA GLY A 71 -10.68 6.82 -1.05
C GLY A 71 -10.85 6.93 -2.57
N THR A 72 -9.76 6.97 -3.34
CA THR A 72 -9.80 7.08 -4.81
C THR A 72 -10.41 5.83 -5.47
N PRO A 73 -11.08 5.93 -6.64
CA PRO A 73 -11.72 4.78 -7.28
C PRO A 73 -10.72 3.77 -7.85
N ALA A 74 -11.18 2.53 -8.09
CA ALA A 74 -10.41 1.42 -8.67
C ALA A 74 -9.65 1.80 -9.95
N SER A 75 -10.18 2.73 -10.76
CA SER A 75 -9.54 3.22 -11.99
C SER A 75 -8.20 3.92 -11.78
N LYS A 76 -7.82 4.22 -10.53
CA LYS A 76 -6.51 4.76 -10.17
C LYS A 76 -5.50 3.70 -9.74
N PHE A 77 -5.87 2.43 -9.71
CA PHE A 77 -4.90 1.35 -9.54
C PHE A 77 -4.30 0.96 -10.89
N ARG A 78 -3.00 0.64 -10.87
CA ARG A 78 -2.32 0.03 -12.01
C ARG A 78 -1.82 -1.35 -11.62
N ARG A 79 -2.03 -2.32 -12.51
CA ARG A 79 -1.42 -3.63 -12.40
C ARG A 79 0.11 -3.50 -12.55
N VAL A 80 0.85 -4.25 -11.74
CA VAL A 80 2.30 -4.44 -11.86
C VAL A 80 2.57 -5.56 -12.86
N GLU A 81 3.51 -5.33 -13.79
CA GLU A 81 3.98 -6.30 -14.79
C GLU A 81 5.25 -7.02 -14.33
#